data_AF-A0A1C1A5Z2-F1
#
_entry.id   AF-A0A1C1A5Z2-F1
#
_cell.length_a   1.000
_cell.length_b   1.000
_cell.length_c   1.000
_cell.angle_alpha   90.00
_cell.angle_beta   90.00
_cell.angle_gamma   90.00
#
_symmetry.space_group_name_H-M   'P 1'
#
loop_
_entity.id
_entity.type
_entity.pdbx_description
1 polymer ?
#
loop_
_entity_poly.entity_id
_entity_poly.type
_entity_poly.pdbx_seq_one_letter_code
_entity_poly.pdbx_strand_id
1 'polypeptide(L)'
;MSELKYEAGQVKRHIINEYKKGRLLKIVKKDVFLLIANRPKINLKSDRTLWEGEVWTYLDEWYLKLEKEVEEIKISLDKQGTSDETSVNHKDLADLMERNRKQRDLISEYRKALHVLREENEKLRILLIEKHGSIDLV
;
A
#
# COMPACT_ATOMS: atom_id res chain seq x y z
N MET A 1 19.83 -24.54 8.41
CA MET A 1 18.40 -24.80 8.71
C MET A 1 17.67 -23.66 9.42
N SER A 2 18.21 -23.06 10.50
CA SER A 2 17.52 -21.99 11.25
C SER A 2 17.16 -20.76 10.38
N GLU A 3 18.09 -20.31 9.54
CA GLU A 3 17.90 -19.15 8.65
C GLU A 3 16.87 -19.41 7.56
N LEU A 4 16.87 -20.61 6.97
CA LEU A 4 15.88 -21.04 5.98
C LEU A 4 14.47 -21.02 6.57
N LYS A 5 14.29 -21.58 7.78
CA LYS A 5 13.00 -21.58 8.48
C LYS A 5 12.53 -20.15 8.78
N TYR A 6 13.45 -19.28 9.20
CA TYR A 6 13.15 -17.86 9.45
C TYR A 6 12.68 -17.15 8.16
N GLU A 7 13.42 -17.29 7.07
CA GLU A 7 13.09 -16.61 5.81
C GLU A 7 11.83 -17.17 5.15
N ALA A 8 11.61 -18.49 5.19
CA ALA A 8 10.35 -19.10 4.80
C ALA A 8 9.19 -18.52 5.63
N GLY A 9 9.37 -18.31 6.94
CA GLY A 9 8.41 -17.63 7.79
C GLY A 9 8.09 -16.19 7.35
N GLN A 10 9.09 -15.43 6.90
CA GLN A 10 8.88 -14.07 6.38
C GLN A 10 8.14 -14.08 5.03
N VAL A 11 8.49 -15.01 4.14
CA VAL A 11 7.80 -15.18 2.84
C VAL A 11 6.34 -15.58 3.06
N LYS A 12 6.06 -16.49 4.00
CA LYS A 12 4.69 -16.82 4.41
C LYS A 12 3.90 -15.58 4.83
N ARG A 13 4.45 -14.74 5.71
CA ARG A 13 3.79 -13.50 6.17
C ARG A 13 3.50 -12.56 5.01
N HIS A 14 4.47 -12.41 4.10
CA HIS A 14 4.31 -11.58 2.91
C HIS A 14 3.19 -12.09 2.01
N ILE A 15 3.19 -13.38 1.66
CA ILE A 15 2.17 -14.01 0.81
C ILE A 15 0.77 -13.87 1.42
N ILE A 16 0.61 -14.19 2.71
CA ILE A 16 -0.67 -14.08 3.40
C ILE A 16 -1.19 -12.64 3.38
N ASN A 17 -0.32 -11.65 3.59
CA ASN A 17 -0.71 -10.24 3.56
C ASN A 17 -1.14 -9.78 2.17
N GLU A 18 -0.45 -10.21 1.12
CA GLU A 18 -0.83 -9.86 -0.26
C GLU A 18 -2.13 -10.56 -0.69
N TYR A 19 -2.37 -11.78 -0.21
CA TYR A 19 -3.62 -12.50 -0.42
C TYR A 19 -4.80 -11.82 0.28
N LYS A 20 -4.64 -11.44 1.56
CA LYS A 20 -5.65 -10.70 2.32
C LYS A 20 -6.00 -9.34 1.72
N LYS A 21 -5.05 -8.72 1.00
CA LYS A 21 -5.26 -7.45 0.29
C LYS A 21 -5.86 -7.62 -1.12
N GLY A 22 -6.05 -8.85 -1.60
CA GLY A 22 -6.54 -9.14 -2.94
C GLY A 22 -5.56 -8.85 -4.07
N ARG A 23 -4.27 -8.64 -3.76
CA ARG A 23 -3.22 -8.38 -4.78
C ARG A 23 -2.66 -9.66 -5.37
N LEU A 24 -2.78 -10.77 -4.64
CA LEU A 24 -2.38 -12.10 -5.06
C LEU A 24 -3.62 -12.99 -5.17
N LEU A 25 -3.84 -13.59 -6.34
CA LEU A 25 -5.00 -14.45 -6.62
C LEU A 25 -4.69 -15.95 -6.53
N LYS A 26 -3.41 -16.31 -6.66
CA LYS A 26 -2.94 -17.69 -6.65
C LYS A 26 -1.47 -17.71 -6.24
N ILE A 27 -1.08 -18.76 -5.51
CA ILE A 27 0.32 -19.06 -5.24
C ILE A 27 0.83 -20.13 -6.23
N VAL A 28 2.08 -19.99 -6.67
CA VAL A 28 2.76 -20.97 -7.51
C VAL A 28 4.03 -21.39 -6.81
N LYS A 29 4.21 -22.69 -6.60
CA LYS A 29 5.35 -23.26 -5.84
C LYS A 29 6.71 -22.73 -6.29
N LYS A 30 6.95 -22.67 -7.60
CA LYS A 30 8.19 -22.13 -8.19
C LYS A 30 8.45 -20.68 -7.77
N ASP A 31 7.44 -19.82 -7.86
CA ASP A 31 7.57 -18.40 -7.53
C ASP A 31 7.79 -18.20 -6.03
N VAL A 32 7.13 -19.01 -5.20
CA VAL A 32 7.33 -19.02 -3.74
C VAL A 32 8.77 -19.43 -3.40
N PHE A 33 9.32 -20.42 -4.09
CA PHE A 33 10.69 -20.89 -3.82
C PHE A 33 11.73 -19.88 -4.32
N LEU A 34 11.46 -19.20 -5.43
CA LEU A 34 12.27 -18.08 -5.90
C LEU A 34 12.25 -16.91 -4.89
N LEU A 35 11.09 -16.61 -4.31
CA LEU A 35 10.96 -15.60 -3.26
C LEU A 35 11.80 -15.94 -2.03
N ILE A 36 11.87 -17.22 -1.64
CA ILE A 36 12.72 -17.70 -0.54
C ILE A 36 14.19 -17.62 -0.92
N ALA A 37 14.57 -18.09 -2.12
CA ALA A 37 15.93 -18.07 -2.62
C ALA A 37 16.54 -16.65 -2.60
N ASN A 38 15.75 -15.64 -2.99
CA ASN A 38 16.17 -14.24 -3.08
C ASN A 38 16.18 -13.50 -1.72
N ARG A 39 15.87 -14.16 -0.59
CA ARG A 39 15.86 -13.49 0.72
C ARG A 39 17.28 -13.15 1.18
N PRO A 40 17.48 -12.08 1.96
CA PRO A 40 18.82 -11.57 2.29
C PRO A 40 19.75 -12.58 2.97
N LYS A 41 19.20 -13.48 3.81
CA LYS A 41 19.99 -14.51 4.51
C LYS A 41 20.28 -15.75 3.68
N ILE A 42 19.54 -15.97 2.59
CA ILE A 42 19.72 -17.13 1.70
C ILE A 42 20.52 -16.69 0.47
N ASN A 43 20.13 -15.57 -0.14
CA ASN A 43 20.82 -14.85 -1.21
C ASN A 43 21.29 -15.76 -2.37
N LEU A 44 20.43 -16.68 -2.77
CA LEU A 44 20.66 -17.57 -3.90
C LEU A 44 20.14 -16.91 -5.18
N LYS A 45 20.91 -17.01 -6.27
CA LYS A 45 20.53 -16.47 -7.59
C LYS A 45 19.41 -17.27 -8.27
N SER A 46 19.15 -18.49 -7.80
CA SER A 46 18.14 -19.40 -8.33
C SER A 46 17.64 -20.31 -7.22
N ASP A 47 16.40 -20.74 -7.35
CA ASP A 47 15.74 -21.71 -6.49
C ASP A 47 16.22 -23.16 -6.71
N ARG A 48 16.98 -23.45 -7.78
CA ARG A 48 17.45 -24.82 -8.12
C ARG A 48 18.17 -25.53 -6.98
N THR A 49 19.00 -24.80 -6.22
CA THR A 49 19.71 -25.32 -5.05
C THR A 49 18.80 -25.68 -3.89
N LEU A 50 17.51 -25.27 -3.92
CA LEU A 50 16.49 -25.65 -2.95
C LEU A 50 15.74 -26.93 -3.33
N TRP A 51 16.02 -27.52 -4.51
CA TRP A 51 15.30 -28.67 -5.05
C TRP A 51 15.91 -30.02 -4.69
N GLU A 52 16.91 -30.02 -3.81
CA GLU A 52 17.67 -31.22 -3.45
C GLU A 52 17.74 -31.41 -1.92
N GLY A 53 17.81 -32.68 -1.51
CA GLY A 53 18.09 -33.08 -0.12
C GLY A 53 17.01 -32.67 0.90
N GLU A 54 17.43 -32.54 2.16
CA GLU A 54 16.55 -32.22 3.30
C GLU A 54 15.87 -30.85 3.17
N VAL A 55 16.49 -29.92 2.44
CA VAL A 55 15.95 -28.57 2.18
C VAL A 55 14.69 -28.65 1.34
N TRP A 56 14.71 -29.47 0.28
CA TRP A 56 13.54 -29.70 -0.56
C TRP A 56 12.39 -30.29 0.24
N THR A 57 12.64 -31.37 1.01
CA THR A 57 11.61 -32.04 1.80
C THR A 57 10.96 -31.08 2.79
N TYR A 58 11.76 -30.27 3.49
CA TYR A 58 11.23 -29.24 4.39
C TYR A 58 10.39 -28.19 3.67
N LEU A 59 10.88 -27.65 2.55
CA LEU A 59 10.17 -26.61 1.81
C LEU A 59 8.90 -27.12 1.14
N ASP A 60 8.87 -28.38 0.72
CA ASP A 60 7.69 -29.02 0.15
C ASP A 60 6.58 -29.18 1.21
N GLU A 61 6.90 -29.75 2.36
CA GLU A 61 5.97 -29.84 3.48
C GLU A 61 5.49 -28.46 3.96
N TRP A 62 6.40 -27.49 4.00
CA TRP A 62 6.07 -26.11 4.36
C TRP A 62 5.14 -25.46 3.33
N TYR A 63 5.37 -25.69 2.03
CA TYR A 63 4.52 -25.17 0.96
C TYR A 63 3.10 -25.75 1.03
N LEU A 64 2.97 -27.06 1.27
CA LEU A 64 1.66 -27.70 1.44
C LEU A 64 0.85 -27.09 2.59
N LYS A 65 1.52 -26.70 3.69
CA LYS A 65 0.87 -25.99 4.80
C LYS A 65 0.44 -24.58 4.39
N LEU A 66 1.30 -23.86 3.69
CA LEU A 66 0.99 -22.53 3.18
C LEU A 66 -0.20 -22.57 2.20
N GLU A 67 -0.25 -23.55 1.31
CA GLU A 67 -1.32 -23.73 0.33
C GLU A 67 -2.68 -23.96 1.01
N LYS A 68 -2.72 -24.80 2.05
CA LYS A 68 -3.93 -24.99 2.86
C LYS A 68 -4.38 -23.70 3.53
N GLU A 69 -3.46 -22.96 4.17
CA GLU A 69 -3.79 -21.69 4.82
C GLU A 69 -4.30 -20.63 3.83
N VAL A 70 -3.73 -20.58 2.63
CA VAL A 70 -4.19 -19.65 1.57
C VAL A 70 -5.59 -20.02 1.09
N GLU A 71 -5.89 -21.31 0.93
CA GLU A 71 -7.23 -21.79 0.57
C GLU A 71 -8.26 -21.49 1.67
N GLU A 72 -7.91 -21.66 2.95
CA GLU A 72 -8.76 -21.28 4.08
C GLU A 72 -9.07 -19.78 4.11
N ILE A 73 -8.06 -18.94 3.82
CA ILE A 73 -8.23 -17.48 3.70
C ILE A 73 -9.17 -17.14 2.54
N LYS A 74 -9.01 -17.80 1.39
CA LYS A 74 -9.87 -17.61 0.22
C LYS A 74 -11.33 -17.94 0.54
N ILE A 75 -11.58 -19.11 1.13
CA ILE A 75 -12.93 -19.53 1.56
C ILE A 75 -13.52 -18.54 2.57
N SER A 76 -12.70 -18.02 3.48
CA SER A 76 -13.14 -17.04 4.47
C SER A 76 -13.50 -15.70 3.82
N LEU A 77 -12.71 -15.22 2.86
CA LEU A 77 -12.99 -13.99 2.11
C LEU A 77 -14.27 -14.13 1.26
N ASP A 78 -14.47 -15.27 0.59
CA ASP A 78 -15.67 -15.52 -0.19
C ASP A 78 -16.94 -15.55 0.67
N LYS A 79 -16.85 -16.11 1.89
CA LYS A 79 -17.92 -16.10 2.90
C LYS A 79 -18.18 -14.71 3.49
N GLN A 80 -17.14 -13.90 3.64
CA GLN A 80 -17.23 -12.55 4.19
C GLN A 80 -17.79 -11.56 3.16
N GLY A 81 -17.41 -11.72 1.88
CA GLY A 81 -17.99 -10.96 0.77
C GLY A 81 -19.48 -11.20 0.57
N THR A 82 -20.00 -12.36 1.00
CA THR A 82 -21.45 -12.64 1.01
C THR A 82 -22.18 -12.07 2.22
N SER A 83 -21.50 -11.75 3.33
CA SER A 83 -22.12 -11.14 4.52
C SER A 83 -22.06 -9.61 4.55
N ASP A 84 -21.04 -8.99 3.93
CA ASP A 84 -20.80 -7.54 4.05
C ASP A 84 -21.61 -6.67 3.06
N GLU A 85 -22.23 -7.24 2.03
CA GLU A 85 -23.03 -6.45 1.07
C GLU A 85 -24.31 -5.84 1.68
N THR A 86 -24.77 -6.32 2.85
CA THR A 86 -26.06 -5.91 3.42
C THR A 86 -25.99 -5.06 4.69
N SER A 87 -24.86 -4.95 5.42
CA SER A 87 -24.85 -4.27 6.73
C SER A 87 -23.91 -3.08 6.90
N VAL A 88 -23.00 -2.79 5.96
CA VAL A 88 -21.98 -1.73 6.13
C VAL A 88 -22.42 -0.34 5.62
N ASN A 89 -23.47 -0.24 4.80
CA ASN A 89 -23.51 0.85 3.80
C ASN A 89 -24.33 2.13 4.06
N HIS A 90 -24.88 2.39 5.25
CA HIS A 90 -25.66 3.63 5.46
C HIS A 90 -25.06 4.62 6.45
N LYS A 91 -24.53 4.17 7.58
CA LYS A 91 -23.94 5.08 8.58
C LYS A 91 -22.56 5.56 8.16
N ASP A 92 -21.71 4.65 7.69
CA ASP A 92 -20.36 4.99 7.22
C ASP A 92 -20.39 5.85 5.96
N LEU A 93 -21.40 5.65 5.10
CA LEU A 93 -21.61 6.49 3.92
C LEU A 93 -22.00 7.92 4.32
N ALA A 94 -22.91 8.08 5.29
CA ALA A 94 -23.31 9.39 5.79
C ALA A 94 -22.12 10.15 6.42
N ASP A 95 -21.32 9.47 7.25
CA ASP A 95 -20.13 10.04 7.89
C ASP A 95 -19.07 10.43 6.85
N LEU A 96 -18.87 9.61 5.80
CA LEU A 96 -17.96 9.91 4.69
C LEU A 96 -18.46 11.10 3.86
N MET A 97 -19.76 11.18 3.59
CA MET A 97 -20.35 12.32 2.87
C MET A 97 -20.20 13.62 3.66
N GLU A 98 -20.42 13.59 4.98
CA GLU A 98 -20.24 14.76 5.84
C GLU A 98 -18.78 15.23 5.87
N ARG A 99 -17.82 14.31 6.00
CA ARG A 99 -16.39 14.62 5.93
C ARG A 99 -16.00 15.23 4.58
N ASN A 100 -16.53 14.68 3.47
CA ASN A 100 -16.24 15.19 2.13
C ASN A 100 -16.78 16.62 1.95
N ARG A 101 -17.99 16.90 2.48
CA ARG A 101 -18.57 18.24 2.47
C ARG A 101 -17.69 19.24 3.23
N LYS A 102 -17.29 18.93 4.46
CA LYS A 102 -16.41 19.78 5.28
C LYS A 102 -15.07 20.06 4.58
N GLN A 103 -14.48 19.05 3.92
CA GLN A 103 -13.26 19.24 3.15
C GLN A 103 -13.44 20.17 1.95
N ARG A 104 -14.56 20.07 1.22
CA ARG A 104 -14.85 20.97 0.09
C ARG A 104 -15.04 22.40 0.54
N ASP A 105 -15.73 22.62 1.65
CA ASP A 105 -15.94 23.95 2.22
C ASP A 105 -14.60 24.57 2.62
N LEU A 106 -13.74 23.80 3.29
CA LEU A 106 -12.39 24.23 3.66
C LEU A 106 -11.52 24.58 2.44
N ILE A 107 -11.56 23.77 1.37
CA ILE A 107 -10.85 24.07 0.11
C ILE A 107 -11.35 25.38 -0.51
N SER A 108 -12.67 25.63 -0.46
CA SER A 108 -13.27 26.87 -0.96
C SER A 108 -12.76 28.09 -0.18
N GLU A 109 -12.68 28.00 1.15
CA GLU A 109 -12.15 29.06 2.01
C GLU A 109 -10.67 29.34 1.72
N TYR A 110 -9.83 28.30 1.61
CA TYR A 110 -8.42 28.47 1.26
C TYR A 110 -8.23 29.11 -0.13
N ARG A 111 -9.09 28.79 -1.10
CA ARG A 111 -9.06 29.44 -2.42
C ARG A 111 -9.38 30.92 -2.33
N LYS A 112 -10.37 31.32 -1.51
CA LYS A 112 -10.70 32.72 -1.28
C LYS A 112 -9.55 33.47 -0.60
N ALA A 113 -8.98 32.89 0.45
CA ALA A 113 -7.84 33.49 1.15
C ALA A 113 -6.62 33.68 0.21
N LEU A 114 -6.33 32.68 -0.63
CA LEU A 114 -5.28 32.79 -1.64
C LEU A 114 -5.54 33.89 -2.67
N HIS A 115 -6.80 34.11 -3.05
CA HIS A 115 -7.15 35.18 -3.98
C HIS A 115 -6.89 36.56 -3.36
N VAL A 116 -7.35 36.77 -2.12
CA VAL A 116 -7.10 38.03 -1.38
C VAL A 116 -5.61 38.31 -1.23
N LEU A 117 -4.82 37.31 -0.81
CA LEU A 117 -3.37 37.46 -0.67
C LEU A 117 -2.65 37.80 -1.98
N ARG A 118 -3.17 37.34 -3.12
CA ARG A 118 -2.63 37.68 -4.44
C ARG A 118 -2.93 39.13 -4.79
N GLU A 119 -4.17 39.59 -4.56
CA GLU A 119 -4.54 40.98 -4.78
C GLU A 119 -3.76 41.94 -3.88
N GLU A 120 -3.57 41.58 -2.60
CA GLU A 120 -2.78 42.37 -1.66
C GLU A 120 -1.30 42.44 -2.08
N ASN A 121 -0.71 41.31 -2.49
CA ASN A 121 0.66 41.30 -3.01
C ASN A 121 0.82 42.19 -4.25
N GLU A 122 -0.15 42.15 -5.16
CA GLU A 122 -0.07 42.98 -6.37
C GLU A 122 -0.19 44.46 -6.04
N LYS A 123 -1.09 44.84 -5.12
CA LYS A 123 -1.17 46.22 -4.61
C LYS A 123 0.14 46.67 -3.97
N LEU A 124 0.76 45.82 -3.15
CA LEU A 124 2.05 46.13 -2.52
C LEU A 124 3.17 46.28 -3.55
N ARG A 125 3.18 45.47 -4.61
CA ARG A 125 4.13 45.61 -5.72
C ARG A 125 3.97 46.93 -6.44
N ILE A 126 2.74 47.32 -6.76
CA ILE A 126 2.44 48.61 -7.39
C ILE A 126 2.92 49.77 -6.50
N LEU A 127 2.57 49.76 -5.22
CA LEU A 127 3.00 50.80 -4.26
C LEU A 127 4.53 50.88 -4.13
N LEU A 128 5.21 49.73 -4.18
CA LEU A 128 6.67 49.69 -4.11
C LEU A 128 7.30 50.27 -5.39
N ILE A 129 6.74 49.97 -6.56
CA ILE A 129 7.16 50.57 -7.84
C ILE A 129 6.86 52.08 -7.85
N GLU A 130 5.72 52.54 -7.36
CA GLU A 130 5.42 53.97 -7.28
C GLU A 130 6.37 54.72 -6.34
N LYS A 131 6.72 54.11 -5.21
CA LYS A 131 7.58 54.72 -4.20
C LYS A 131 9.06 54.69 -4.55
N HIS A 132 9.52 53.66 -5.26
CA HIS A 132 10.94 53.38 -5.51
C HIS A 132 11.30 53.16 -6.98
N GLY A 133 10.35 53.29 -7.91
CA GLY A 133 10.53 53.07 -9.35
C GLY A 133 11.15 54.25 -10.10
N SER A 134 11.32 55.40 -9.45
CA SER A 134 12.18 56.49 -9.92
C SER A 134 13.58 56.34 -9.33
N ILE A 135 14.29 55.27 -9.68
CA ILE A 135 15.75 55.26 -9.57
C ILE A 135 16.25 55.68 -10.95
N ASP A 136 16.49 56.98 -11.11
CA ASP A 136 17.33 57.49 -12.19
C ASP A 136 18.71 56.83 -12.03
N LEU A 137 19.01 55.89 -12.91
CA LEU A 137 20.37 55.50 -13.23
C LEU A 137 20.91 56.54 -14.21
N VAL A 138 21.36 57.69 -13.68
CA VAL A 138 22.24 58.64 -14.38
C VAL A 138 23.56 58.72 -13.63
#